data_AF-A0A2H0QEU9-F1
#
_entry.id   AF-A0A2H0QEU9-F1
#
_cell.length_a   1.000
_cell.length_b   1.000
_cell.length_c   1.000
_cell.angle_alpha   90.00
_cell.angle_beta   90.00
_cell.angle_gamma   90.00
#
_symmetry.space_group_name_H-M   'P 1'
#
loop_
_entity.id
_entity.type
_entity.pdbx_description
1 polymer ?
#
loop_
_entity_poly.entity_id
_entity_poly.type
_entity_poly.pdbx_seq_one_letter_code
_entity_poly.pdbx_strand_id
1 'polypeptide(L)'
;MKKILFILTFALLPIPAIAEGECNMQNRGKVMCMEQRMCECKYFTAGVMTNDPGGYRWDCGIMQGNCLDYQTIDSTKPYDGPQAVELDNSSDNITIENQ
;
A
#
# COMPACT_ATOMS: atom_id res chain seq x y z
N MET A 1 2.70 40.34 41.88
CA MET A 1 3.64 40.03 40.78
C MET A 1 4.15 38.59 40.92
N LYS A 2 3.29 37.57 40.79
CA LYS A 2 3.69 36.16 41.06
C LYS A 2 2.86 35.11 40.28
N LYS A 3 2.16 35.52 39.22
CA LYS A 3 1.26 34.66 38.43
C LYS A 3 1.77 34.32 37.03
N ILE A 4 2.78 35.04 36.53
CA ILE A 4 3.28 34.84 35.15
C ILE A 4 4.30 33.69 35.06
N LEU A 5 4.91 33.29 36.20
CA LEU A 5 5.92 32.24 36.22
C LEU A 5 5.36 30.81 36.01
N PHE A 6 4.04 30.60 36.12
CA PHE A 6 3.47 29.25 36.07
C PHE A 6 3.08 28.79 34.65
N ILE A 7 2.98 29.72 33.69
CA ILE A 7 2.54 29.39 32.32
C ILE A 7 3.71 28.88 31.45
N LEU A 8 4.95 29.22 31.80
CA LEU A 8 6.14 28.85 31.02
C LEU A 8 6.62 27.40 31.27
N THR A 9 6.09 26.71 32.29
CA THR A 9 6.52 25.36 32.67
C THR A 9 5.71 24.24 32.00
N PHE A 10 4.60 24.54 31.32
CA PHE A 10 3.72 23.52 30.72
C PHE A 10 3.96 23.27 29.21
N ALA A 11 4.93 23.95 28.59
CA ALA A 11 5.16 23.91 27.14
C ALA A 11 6.24 22.90 26.68
N LEU A 12 6.64 21.96 27.54
CA LEU A 12 7.73 21.00 27.28
C LEU A 12 7.27 19.54 27.36
N LEU A 13 5.99 19.26 27.08
CA LEU A 13 5.54 17.88 26.92
C LEU A 13 6.03 17.34 25.57
N PRO A 14 6.91 16.31 25.56
CA PRO A 14 7.33 15.68 24.32
C PRO A 14 6.12 14.99 23.69
N ILE A 15 5.83 15.36 22.45
CA ILE A 15 4.82 14.65 21.66
C ILE A 15 5.39 13.24 21.41
N PRO A 16 4.68 12.16 21.73
CA PRO A 16 5.14 10.82 21.38
C PRO A 16 5.21 10.73 19.85
N ALA A 17 6.43 10.69 19.33
CA ALA A 17 6.65 10.28 17.94
C ALA A 17 6.21 8.82 17.84
N ILE A 18 5.19 8.56 17.02
CA ILE A 18 4.78 7.20 16.68
C ILE A 18 5.96 6.61 15.91
N ALA A 19 6.70 5.70 16.55
CA ALA A 19 7.81 5.02 15.90
C ALA A 19 7.25 4.21 14.73
N GLU A 20 7.47 4.70 13.51
CA GLU A 20 7.30 3.91 12.31
C GLU A 20 8.23 2.68 12.38
N GLY A 21 7.68 1.49 12.14
CA GLY A 21 8.46 0.25 12.22
C GLY A 21 9.66 0.32 11.29
N GLU A 22 10.80 -0.23 11.69
CA GLU A 22 11.99 -0.19 10.85
C GLU A 22 11.78 -0.96 9.54
N CYS A 23 12.03 -0.31 8.39
CA CYS A 23 12.10 -1.01 7.11
C CYS A 23 13.49 -1.61 6.94
N ASN A 24 13.58 -2.93 7.10
CA ASN A 24 14.80 -3.72 6.96
C ASN A 24 14.51 -4.99 6.14
N MET A 25 15.53 -5.82 5.95
CA MET A 25 15.41 -7.06 5.19
C MET A 25 14.34 -8.00 5.77
N GLN A 26 14.21 -8.07 7.10
CA GLN A 26 13.23 -8.91 7.80
C GLN A 26 11.79 -8.43 7.59
N ASN A 27 11.61 -7.15 7.27
CA ASN A 27 10.32 -6.52 7.03
C ASN A 27 10.02 -6.27 5.55
N ARG A 28 10.87 -6.76 4.63
CA ARG A 28 10.66 -6.62 3.19
C ARG A 28 9.26 -7.12 2.78
N GLY A 29 8.54 -6.33 2.01
CA GLY A 29 7.20 -6.63 1.51
C GLY A 29 6.10 -6.49 2.56
N LYS A 30 6.42 -6.14 3.81
CA LYS A 30 5.38 -5.73 4.77
C LYS A 30 4.80 -4.40 4.35
N VAL A 31 3.51 -4.24 4.65
CA VAL A 31 2.76 -2.99 4.48
C VAL A 31 2.38 -2.44 5.85
N MET A 32 2.52 -1.13 6.01
CA MET A 32 2.08 -0.42 7.20
C MET A 32 1.40 0.89 6.82
N CYS A 33 0.52 1.35 7.70
CA CYS A 33 -0.13 2.65 7.54
C CYS A 33 0.78 3.74 8.12
N MET A 34 1.21 4.69 7.30
CA MET A 34 1.90 5.92 7.72
C MET A 34 1.21 7.12 7.08
N GLU A 35 0.88 8.14 7.87
CA GLU A 35 0.22 9.37 7.39
C GLU A 35 -1.03 9.12 6.52
N GLN A 36 -1.88 8.16 6.92
CA GLN A 36 -3.09 7.75 6.17
C GLN A 36 -2.80 7.15 4.78
N ARG A 37 -1.55 6.81 4.48
CA ARG A 37 -1.13 6.10 3.28
C ARG A 37 -0.66 4.70 3.64
N MET A 38 -1.02 3.75 2.79
CA MET A 38 -0.35 2.46 2.82
C MET A 38 1.09 2.65 2.32
N CYS A 39 2.04 2.06 3.02
CA CYS A 39 3.44 2.08 2.61
C CYS A 39 4.00 0.68 2.65
N GLU A 40 4.80 0.33 1.66
CA GLU A 40 5.42 -0.99 1.55
C GLU A 40 6.93 -0.89 1.78
N CYS A 41 7.49 -1.79 2.57
CA CYS A 41 8.94 -1.84 2.78
C CYS A 41 9.63 -2.50 1.58
N LYS A 42 10.37 -1.70 0.80
CA LYS A 42 11.07 -2.14 -0.42
C LYS A 42 12.55 -1.82 -0.36
N TYR A 43 13.33 -2.62 -1.08
CA TYR A 43 14.73 -2.28 -1.35
C TYR A 43 14.79 -1.38 -2.59
N PHE A 44 15.49 -0.26 -2.45
CA PHE A 44 15.76 0.64 -3.56
C PHE A 44 17.23 0.55 -3.93
N THR A 45 17.50 0.47 -5.22
CA THR A 45 18.86 0.44 -5.74
C THR A 45 19.51 1.82 -5.64
N ALA A 46 20.83 1.84 -5.51
CA ALA A 46 21.58 3.09 -5.50
C ALA A 46 21.43 3.82 -6.84
N GLY A 47 21.19 5.13 -6.79
CA GLY A 47 21.04 5.98 -7.95
C GLY A 47 22.31 6.80 -8.17
N VAL A 48 23.08 6.53 -9.23
CA VAL A 48 24.30 7.31 -9.53
C VAL A 48 23.98 8.76 -9.92
N MET A 49 22.81 9.01 -10.50
CA MET A 49 22.39 10.35 -10.92
C MET A 49 21.85 11.21 -9.78
N THR A 50 21.16 10.59 -8.82
CA THR A 50 20.60 11.29 -7.64
C THR A 50 21.53 11.27 -6.43
N ASN A 51 22.66 10.55 -6.54
CA ASN A 51 23.57 10.24 -5.43
C ASN A 51 22.83 9.59 -4.24
N ASP A 52 21.75 8.85 -4.53
CA ASP A 52 20.98 8.17 -3.49
C ASP A 52 21.63 6.83 -3.14
N PRO A 53 21.90 6.57 -1.85
CA PRO A 53 22.37 5.26 -1.43
C PRO A 53 21.26 4.22 -1.59
N GLY A 54 21.67 2.99 -1.94
CA GLY A 54 20.78 1.85 -1.96
C GLY A 54 20.41 1.42 -0.53
N GLY A 55 19.18 0.94 -0.34
CA GLY A 55 18.73 0.54 0.99
C GLY A 55 17.25 0.20 1.07
N TYR A 56 16.85 -0.36 2.21
CA TYR A 56 15.46 -0.58 2.55
C TYR A 56 14.82 0.72 3.05
N ARG A 57 13.67 1.09 2.46
CA ARG A 57 12.88 2.24 2.88
C ARG A 57 11.40 2.02 2.58
N TRP A 58 10.55 2.75 3.30
CA TRP A 58 9.12 2.71 3.09
C TRP A 58 8.73 3.45 1.81
N ASP A 59 8.03 2.74 0.93
CA ASP A 59 7.45 3.27 -0.31
C ASP A 59 5.98 3.64 -0.08
N CYS A 60 5.75 4.92 0.26
CA CYS A 60 4.41 5.52 0.43
C CYS A 60 3.93 6.24 -0.84
N GLY A 61 4.39 5.82 -2.03
CA GLY A 61 4.12 6.51 -3.29
C GLY A 61 2.63 6.67 -3.60
N ILE A 62 2.30 7.57 -4.53
CA ILE A 62 0.90 7.92 -4.87
C ILE A 62 0.05 6.73 -5.33
N MET A 63 0.69 5.66 -5.81
CA MET A 63 0.04 4.42 -6.23
C MET A 63 -0.44 3.57 -5.06
N GLN A 64 -0.02 3.87 -3.83
CA GLN A 64 -0.51 3.20 -2.64
C GLN A 64 -1.83 3.81 -2.17
N GLY A 65 -2.77 2.93 -1.83
CA GLY A 65 -4.10 3.30 -1.36
C GLY A 65 -4.09 4.02 0.00
N ASN A 66 -5.23 4.58 0.37
CA ASN A 66 -5.45 5.07 1.74
C ASN A 66 -5.57 3.87 2.68
N CYS A 67 -5.15 4.02 3.94
CA CYS A 67 -5.24 2.96 4.93
C CYS A 67 -6.68 2.49 5.18
N LEU A 68 -7.65 3.41 5.03
CA LEU A 68 -9.08 3.11 5.24
C LEU A 68 -9.69 2.29 4.10
N ASP A 69 -9.17 2.42 2.88
CA ASP A 69 -9.66 1.72 1.69
C ASP A 69 -9.07 0.31 1.55
N TYR A 70 -8.09 -0.06 2.37
CA TYR A 70 -7.50 -1.40 2.31
C TYR A 70 -8.46 -2.51 2.74
N GLN A 71 -9.40 -2.22 3.65
CA GLN A 71 -10.39 -3.22 4.07
C GLN A 71 -11.55 -3.38 3.08
N THR A 72 -11.65 -2.53 2.08
CA THR A 72 -12.73 -2.56 1.08
C THR A 72 -12.36 -3.33 -0.18
N ILE A 73 -11.32 -4.19 -0.15
CA ILE A 73 -11.18 -5.27 -1.15
C ILE A 73 -12.25 -6.34 -0.89
N ASP A 74 -13.51 -5.90 -0.95
CA ASP A 74 -14.64 -6.75 -1.21
C ASP A 74 -14.40 -7.37 -2.57
N SER A 75 -13.95 -8.62 -2.54
CA SER A 75 -14.12 -9.64 -3.58
C SER A 75 -14.33 -9.04 -4.97
N THR A 76 -13.23 -8.74 -5.67
CA THR A 76 -13.31 -8.63 -7.14
C THR A 76 -13.93 -9.93 -7.61
N LYS A 77 -15.22 -9.88 -7.94
CA LYS A 77 -15.94 -11.02 -8.47
C LYS A 77 -15.08 -11.58 -9.61
N PRO A 78 -14.82 -12.90 -9.65
CA PRO A 78 -14.17 -13.51 -10.79
C PRO A 78 -14.83 -12.98 -12.05
N TYR A 79 -14.03 -12.50 -13.00
CA TYR A 79 -14.55 -11.99 -14.26
C TYR A 79 -15.48 -13.05 -14.86
N ASP A 80 -16.77 -12.77 -14.85
CA ASP A 80 -17.81 -13.63 -15.38
C ASP A 80 -17.83 -13.42 -16.90
N GLY A 81 -16.77 -13.89 -17.54
CA GLY A 81 -16.58 -13.79 -18.97
C GLY A 81 -17.68 -14.56 -19.70
N PRO A 82 -17.97 -14.21 -20.96
CA PRO A 82 -18.84 -15.05 -21.78
C PRO A 82 -18.30 -16.49 -21.78
N GLN A 83 -19.21 -17.47 -21.81
CA GLN A 83 -18.85 -18.88 -21.95
C GLN A 83 -17.88 -19.02 -23.12
N ALA A 84 -16.75 -19.73 -22.88
CA ALA A 84 -15.75 -19.91 -23.92
C ALA A 84 -16.41 -20.63 -25.11
N VAL A 85 -16.42 -19.98 -26.27
CA VAL A 85 -16.85 -20.59 -27.53
C VAL A 85 -15.70 -21.49 -27.98
N GLU A 86 -15.84 -22.80 -27.77
CA GLU A 86 -14.95 -23.78 -28.39
C GLU A 86 -15.29 -23.88 -29.88
N LEU A 87 -14.32 -23.55 -30.72
CA LEU A 87 -14.39 -23.81 -32.15
C LEU A 87 -13.99 -25.27 -32.38
N ASP A 88 -14.98 -26.16 -32.43
CA ASP A 88 -14.77 -27.53 -32.90
C ASP A 88 -14.38 -27.49 -34.39
N ASN A 89 -13.19 -27.98 -34.72
CA ASN A 89 -12.70 -28.09 -36.10
C ASN A 89 -13.34 -29.27 -36.84
N SER A 90 -14.62 -29.55 -36.58
CA SER A 90 -15.37 -30.63 -37.17
C SER A 90 -16.59 -30.07 -37.91
N SER A 91 -16.34 -29.72 -39.17
CA SER A 91 -17.31 -29.67 -40.28
C SER A 91 -18.69 -29.05 -39.99
N ASP A 92 -18.83 -27.76 -40.31
CA ASP A 92 -20.07 -27.13 -40.82
C ASP A 92 -21.40 -27.39 -40.08
N ASN A 93 -21.45 -27.32 -38.74
CA ASN A 93 -22.73 -27.08 -38.07
C ASN A 93 -22.58 -26.39 -36.70
N ILE A 94 -23.02 -25.13 -36.62
CA ILE A 94 -23.14 -24.40 -35.33
C ILE A 94 -24.47 -24.81 -34.69
N THR A 95 -24.42 -25.63 -33.65
CA THR A 95 -25.59 -25.96 -32.84
C THR A 95 -25.54 -25.13 -31.56
N ILE A 96 -26.50 -24.22 -31.38
CA ILE A 96 -26.65 -23.45 -30.13
C ILE A 96 -27.60 -24.22 -29.22
N GLU A 97 -27.08 -24.87 -28.17
CA GLU A 97 -27.89 -25.45 -27.10
C GLU A 97 -28.21 -24.37 -26.06
N ASN A 98 -29.50 -24.02 -25.94
CA ASN A 98 -30.02 -23.23 -24.83
C ASN A 98 -30.45 -24.19 -23.72
N GLN A 99 -29.80 -24.14 -22.56
CA GLN A 99 -30.34 -24.66 -21.29
C GLN A 99 -30.87 -23.52 -20.43
#